data_AF-A0A117KL34-F1
#
_entry.id   AF-A0A117KL34-F1
#
_cell.length_a   1.000
_cell.length_b   1.000
_cell.length_c   1.000
_cell.angle_alpha   90.00
_cell.angle_beta   90.00
_cell.angle_gamma   90.00
#
_symmetry.space_group_name_H-M   'P 1'
#
loop_
_entity.id
_entity.type
_entity.pdbx_description
1 polymer ?
#
loop_
_entity_poly.entity_id
_entity_poly.type
_entity_poly.pdbx_seq_one_letter_code
_entity_poly.pdbx_strand_id
1 'polypeptide(L)'
;MLSLDAPELYYLANFRKALAWLDAHHVDLMDDAERAFVADFPQLPLPAQALLVRLVMRKGVHFRVSKLRYAEIGDIPSAAAPLLQRGWLIDCAALNFDELGALLLKDELAAHFAADLPRGTLKKSEVLDHLRELHSEPRSLADWCPNLDERLLSLAIGPLCDRLRLMFFGNLAQDWSEFVLADLGIFRYEQVPITPGSRGFRHRQDVDDYLHLRACREAFEVGMPVTEVLQHLGDFSSDSPHIGERHQRLLLQLAQHLERAGELDSALALYRDTRAVGSRQRQIRVLERLSQDAEALALAEQVIAAPHNAEEAQLAERARTRLRKRLGLPAATKAAKLIEDRLDL
;
A
#
# COMPACT_ATOMS: atom_id res chain seq x y z
N MET A 1 13.88 35.39 -11.79
CA MET A 1 13.39 35.06 -10.44
C MET A 1 12.28 34.04 -10.61
N LEU A 2 12.36 32.87 -9.95
CA LEU A 2 11.21 31.96 -9.94
C LEU A 2 10.05 32.64 -9.21
N SER A 3 8.83 32.51 -9.75
CA SER A 3 7.58 32.91 -9.11
C SER A 3 6.69 31.69 -8.99
N LEU A 4 5.93 31.56 -7.90
CA LEU A 4 4.98 30.46 -7.70
C LEU A 4 3.89 30.43 -8.80
N ASP A 5 3.57 31.60 -9.36
CA ASP A 5 2.58 31.74 -10.44
C ASP A 5 3.12 31.28 -11.81
N ALA A 6 4.39 30.85 -11.88
CA ALA A 6 4.93 30.31 -13.11
C ALA A 6 4.19 29.01 -13.48
N PRO A 7 3.76 28.85 -14.75
CA PRO A 7 3.01 27.67 -15.17
C PRO A 7 3.81 26.37 -14.95
N GLU A 8 5.14 26.43 -14.94
CA GLU A 8 6.02 25.29 -14.69
C GLU A 8 5.95 24.78 -13.24
N LEU A 9 5.48 25.59 -12.28
CA LEU A 9 5.39 25.24 -10.85
C LEU A 9 3.98 24.87 -10.38
N TYR A 10 3.07 24.54 -11.31
CA TYR A 10 1.68 24.15 -10.98
C TYR A 10 1.62 23.05 -9.91
N TYR A 11 2.54 22.08 -9.97
CA TYR A 11 2.59 20.95 -9.04
C TYR A 11 2.90 21.42 -7.61
N LEU A 12 3.76 22.43 -7.46
CA LEU A 12 4.10 23.04 -6.18
C LEU A 12 2.93 23.87 -5.65
N ALA A 13 2.26 24.63 -6.52
CA ALA A 13 1.07 25.39 -6.13
C ALA A 13 -0.04 24.45 -5.61
N ASN A 14 -0.27 23.33 -6.30
CA ASN A 14 -1.24 22.31 -5.91
C ASN A 14 -0.88 21.65 -4.58
N PHE A 15 0.40 21.30 -4.39
CA PHE A 15 0.87 20.76 -3.12
C PHE A 15 0.67 21.75 -1.96
N ARG A 16 1.03 23.03 -2.14
CA ARG A 16 0.79 24.08 -1.12
C ARG A 16 -0.69 24.26 -0.81
N LYS A 17 -1.56 24.21 -1.82
CA LYS A 17 -3.03 24.26 -1.64
C LYS A 17 -3.53 23.09 -0.79
N ALA A 18 -3.03 21.89 -1.05
CA ALA A 18 -3.36 20.72 -0.24
C ALA A 18 -2.89 20.85 1.21
N LEU A 19 -1.67 21.32 1.44
CA LEU A 19 -1.16 21.57 2.80
C LEU A 19 -2.01 22.60 3.56
N ALA A 20 -2.37 23.71 2.91
CA ALA A 20 -3.23 24.73 3.50
C ALA A 20 -4.63 24.19 3.83
N TRP A 21 -5.17 23.31 2.98
CA TRP A 21 -6.45 22.65 3.25
C TRP A 21 -6.36 21.72 4.46
N LEU A 22 -5.28 20.92 4.55
CA LEU A 22 -5.03 20.02 5.68
C LEU A 22 -4.84 20.80 6.99
N ASP A 23 -4.12 21.92 6.96
CA ASP A 23 -3.95 22.80 8.13
C ASP A 23 -5.30 23.35 8.62
N ALA A 24 -6.17 23.78 7.69
CA ALA A 24 -7.48 24.33 8.04
C ALA A 24 -8.49 23.26 8.53
N HIS A 25 -8.40 22.02 8.06
CA HIS A 25 -9.46 21.01 8.27
C HIS A 25 -9.03 19.78 9.09
N HIS A 26 -7.74 19.51 9.24
CA HIS A 26 -7.23 18.27 9.85
C HIS A 26 -6.05 18.49 10.81
N VAL A 27 -5.80 19.72 11.26
CA VAL A 27 -4.74 20.02 12.24
C VAL A 27 -4.88 19.23 13.54
N ASP A 28 -6.12 18.89 13.92
CA ASP A 28 -6.44 18.07 15.10
C ASP A 28 -6.00 16.60 14.97
N LEU A 29 -5.82 16.12 13.74
CA LEU A 29 -5.31 14.78 13.47
C LEU A 29 -3.78 14.75 13.41
N MET A 30 -3.12 15.90 13.36
CA MET A 30 -1.67 15.99 13.18
C MET A 30 -0.91 15.84 14.50
N ASP A 31 0.34 15.37 14.42
CA ASP A 31 1.28 15.50 15.53
C ASP A 31 2.19 16.73 15.38
N ASP A 32 3.15 16.90 16.29
CA ASP A 32 4.08 18.02 16.27
C ASP A 32 4.98 18.02 15.03
N ALA A 33 5.40 16.85 14.54
CA ALA A 33 6.27 16.74 13.38
C ALA A 33 5.54 17.11 12.09
N GLU A 34 4.29 16.68 11.96
CA GLU A 34 3.41 17.02 10.83
C GLU A 34 3.05 18.49 10.82
N ARG A 35 2.70 19.07 11.98
CA ARG A 35 2.46 20.51 12.11
C ARG A 35 3.70 21.32 11.76
N ALA A 36 4.87 20.91 12.26
CA ALA A 36 6.14 21.57 11.94
C ALA A 36 6.42 21.52 10.44
N PHE A 37 6.22 20.36 9.78
CA PHE A 37 6.39 20.25 8.34
C PHE A 37 5.47 21.21 7.56
N VAL A 38 4.18 21.24 7.90
CA VAL A 38 3.19 22.12 7.24
C VAL A 38 3.55 23.59 7.41
N ALA A 39 4.06 23.99 8.57
CA ALA A 39 4.48 25.36 8.85
C ALA A 39 5.82 25.73 8.19
N ASP A 40 6.80 24.82 8.19
CA ASP A 40 8.18 25.08 7.75
C ASP A 40 8.34 24.99 6.23
N PHE A 41 7.58 24.10 5.57
CA PHE A 41 7.74 23.86 4.13
C PHE A 41 7.55 25.13 3.28
N PRO A 42 6.51 25.97 3.51
CA PRO A 42 6.34 27.22 2.78
C PRO A 42 7.47 28.24 2.98
N GLN A 43 8.24 28.14 4.07
CA GLN A 43 9.34 29.06 4.41
C GLN A 43 10.66 28.73 3.70
N LEU A 44 10.75 27.57 3.05
CA LEU A 44 11.95 27.19 2.31
C LEU A 44 12.15 28.05 1.05
N PRO A 45 13.39 28.16 0.53
CA PRO A 45 13.62 28.72 -0.79
C PRO A 45 12.78 27.99 -1.84
N LEU A 46 12.22 28.73 -2.81
CA LEU A 46 11.30 28.18 -3.81
C LEU A 46 11.88 26.98 -4.59
N PRO A 47 13.16 26.97 -5.01
CA PRO A 47 13.77 25.79 -5.65
C PRO A 47 13.79 24.54 -4.76
N ALA A 48 14.00 24.69 -3.45
CA ALA A 48 14.01 23.58 -2.51
C ALA A 48 12.60 22.99 -2.34
N GLN A 49 11.59 23.84 -2.28
CA GLN A 49 10.19 23.38 -2.25
C GLN A 49 9.83 22.62 -3.51
N ALA A 50 10.15 23.19 -4.69
CA ALA A 50 9.90 22.56 -5.97
C ALA A 50 10.60 21.20 -6.09
N LEU A 51 11.88 21.12 -5.67
CA LEU A 51 12.63 19.87 -5.66
C LEU A 51 11.96 18.82 -4.76
N LEU A 52 11.58 19.18 -3.53
CA LEU A 52 10.93 18.23 -2.63
C LEU A 52 9.65 17.65 -3.26
N VAL A 53 8.78 18.51 -3.80
CA VAL A 53 7.52 18.04 -4.41
C VAL A 53 7.78 17.17 -5.63
N ARG A 54 8.78 17.51 -6.47
CA ARG A 54 9.20 16.64 -7.59
C ARG A 54 9.63 15.25 -7.12
N LEU A 55 10.36 15.16 -6.00
CA LEU A 55 10.80 13.88 -5.47
C LEU A 55 9.64 13.10 -4.83
N VAL A 56 8.76 13.76 -4.08
CA VAL A 56 7.55 13.15 -3.49
C VAL A 56 6.61 12.58 -4.54
N MET A 57 6.48 13.24 -5.70
CA MET A 57 5.61 12.79 -6.79
C MET A 57 6.26 11.72 -7.69
N ARG A 58 7.56 11.43 -7.54
CA ARG A 58 8.23 10.41 -8.33
C ARG A 58 8.16 9.05 -7.65
N LYS A 59 8.14 8.00 -8.46
CA LYS A 59 8.25 6.63 -7.96
C LYS A 59 9.64 6.38 -7.39
N GLY A 60 9.69 5.78 -6.21
CA GLY A 60 10.92 5.40 -5.50
C GLY A 60 11.36 6.45 -4.48
N VAL A 61 12.31 6.06 -3.63
CA VAL A 61 12.81 6.93 -2.55
C VAL A 61 14.25 7.39 -2.76
N HIS A 62 15.00 6.74 -3.66
CA HIS A 62 16.41 7.04 -3.94
C HIS A 62 16.57 7.64 -5.35
N PHE A 63 17.30 8.76 -5.43
CA PHE A 63 17.46 9.53 -6.65
C PHE A 63 18.92 9.90 -6.87
N ARG A 64 19.48 9.46 -8.01
CA ARG A 64 20.78 9.91 -8.49
C ARG A 64 20.68 11.37 -8.94
N VAL A 65 21.53 12.25 -8.40
CA VAL A 65 21.52 13.68 -8.72
C VAL A 65 21.73 13.91 -10.21
N SER A 66 22.58 13.12 -10.88
CA SER A 66 22.81 13.20 -12.33
C SER A 66 21.55 12.99 -13.20
N LYS A 67 20.51 12.35 -12.63
CA LYS A 67 19.21 12.05 -13.27
C LYS A 67 18.12 13.05 -12.90
N LEU A 68 18.40 14.03 -12.05
CA LEU A 68 17.48 15.10 -11.69
C LEU A 68 17.75 16.31 -12.59
N ARG A 69 16.94 16.50 -13.64
CA ARG A 69 17.07 17.61 -14.60
C ARG A 69 15.75 18.37 -14.67
N TYR A 70 15.70 19.49 -13.95
CA TYR A 70 14.52 20.36 -13.86
C TYR A 70 14.97 21.80 -14.17
N ALA A 71 14.59 22.31 -15.33
CA ALA A 71 15.00 23.65 -15.77
C ALA A 71 14.46 24.73 -14.81
N GLU A 72 13.28 24.51 -14.26
CA GLU A 72 12.63 25.43 -13.34
C GLU A 72 13.31 25.47 -11.96
N ILE A 73 13.98 24.40 -11.53
CA ILE A 73 14.67 24.33 -10.22
C ILE A 73 16.10 24.86 -10.33
N GLY A 74 16.77 24.62 -11.46
CA GLY A 74 18.17 24.98 -11.65
C GLY A 74 19.12 24.01 -10.96
N ASP A 75 20.05 24.51 -10.16
CA ASP A 75 21.09 23.72 -9.52
C ASP A 75 20.54 22.82 -8.39
N ILE A 76 20.54 21.51 -8.64
CA ILE A 76 19.96 20.51 -7.72
C ILE A 76 20.70 20.44 -6.39
N PRO A 77 22.05 20.40 -6.32
CA PRO A 77 22.77 20.43 -5.04
C PRO A 77 22.41 21.63 -4.17
N SER A 78 22.33 22.84 -4.76
CA SER A 78 21.92 24.04 -4.04
C SER A 78 20.47 23.99 -3.56
N ALA A 79 19.56 23.49 -4.40
CA ALA A 79 18.16 23.31 -4.04
C ALA A 79 17.95 22.22 -2.95
N ALA A 80 18.80 21.19 -2.92
CA ALA A 80 18.73 20.11 -1.94
C ALA A 80 19.30 20.51 -0.57
N ALA A 81 20.23 21.45 -0.50
CA ALA A 81 20.93 21.79 0.76
C ALA A 81 19.99 22.16 1.93
N PRO A 82 18.94 23.00 1.77
CA PRO A 82 18.00 23.28 2.86
C PRO A 82 17.16 22.08 3.30
N LEU A 83 16.94 21.11 2.40
CA LEU A 83 16.19 19.89 2.67
C LEU A 83 17.04 18.88 3.44
N LEU A 84 18.33 18.78 3.09
CA LEU A 84 19.31 17.97 3.81
C LEU A 84 19.52 18.49 5.24
N GLN A 85 19.62 19.81 5.43
CA GLN A 85 19.74 20.43 6.75
C GLN A 85 18.56 20.11 7.69
N ARG A 86 17.36 19.93 7.13
CA ARG A 86 16.14 19.57 7.88
C ARG A 86 15.95 18.06 8.04
N GLY A 87 16.84 17.24 7.47
CA GLY A 87 16.69 15.79 7.43
C GLY A 87 15.52 15.31 6.58
N TRP A 88 14.96 16.16 5.70
CA TRP A 88 13.88 15.75 4.78
C TRP A 88 14.40 14.96 3.60
N LEU A 89 15.65 15.26 3.21
CA LEU A 89 16.48 14.42 2.36
C LEU A 89 17.68 13.93 3.16
N ILE A 90 18.22 12.77 2.77
CA ILE A 90 19.49 12.24 3.24
C ILE A 90 20.34 11.82 2.04
N ASP A 91 21.66 12.02 2.10
CA ASP A 91 22.59 11.66 1.04
C ASP A 91 23.48 10.45 1.37
N CYS A 92 23.34 9.91 2.57
CA CYS A 92 24.04 8.73 3.07
C CYS A 92 23.07 7.59 3.46
N ALA A 93 21.95 7.44 2.75
CA ALA A 93 21.02 6.35 3.01
C ALA A 93 21.70 4.99 2.85
N ALA A 94 21.47 4.09 3.81
CA ALA A 94 21.89 2.71 3.71
C ALA A 94 21.00 1.99 2.68
N LEU A 95 21.61 1.51 1.60
CA LEU A 95 20.96 0.78 0.53
C LEU A 95 21.19 -0.71 0.75
N ASN A 96 20.12 -1.49 0.71
CA ASN A 96 20.26 -2.91 0.46
C ASN A 96 20.69 -3.16 -0.99
N PHE A 97 21.10 -4.39 -1.28
CA PHE A 97 21.67 -4.70 -2.58
C PHE A 97 20.66 -4.60 -3.74
N ASP A 98 19.37 -4.89 -3.48
CA ASP A 98 18.32 -4.76 -4.51
C ASP A 98 18.06 -3.28 -4.87
N GLU A 99 18.07 -2.39 -3.88
CA GLU A 99 17.98 -0.95 -4.06
C GLU A 99 19.19 -0.41 -4.85
N LEU A 100 20.40 -0.84 -4.51
CA LEU A 100 21.62 -0.51 -5.25
C LEU A 100 21.51 -0.98 -6.70
N GLY A 101 21.09 -2.23 -6.90
CA GLY A 101 20.92 -2.84 -8.21
C GLY A 101 19.89 -2.14 -9.10
N ALA A 102 18.86 -1.54 -8.51
CA ALA A 102 17.89 -0.72 -9.21
C ALA A 102 18.47 0.63 -9.66
N LEU A 103 19.44 1.19 -8.93
CA LEU A 103 20.05 2.50 -9.19
C LEU A 103 21.21 2.44 -10.22
N LEU A 104 21.97 1.35 -10.21
CA LEU A 104 23.16 1.20 -11.04
C LEU A 104 22.85 0.60 -12.42
N LEU A 105 23.61 1.01 -13.42
CA LEU A 105 23.65 0.36 -14.71
C LEU A 105 24.41 -0.97 -14.61
N LYS A 106 24.19 -1.86 -15.59
CA LYS A 106 24.88 -3.14 -15.64
C LYS A 106 26.41 -2.96 -15.67
N ASP A 107 26.89 -2.00 -16.45
CA ASP A 107 28.33 -1.77 -16.61
C ASP A 107 28.96 -1.16 -15.36
N GLU A 108 28.20 -0.32 -14.62
CA GLU A 108 28.61 0.19 -13.31
C GLU A 108 28.73 -0.96 -12.29
N LEU A 109 27.74 -1.87 -12.24
CA LEU A 109 27.82 -3.08 -11.40
C LEU A 109 29.02 -3.95 -11.78
N ALA A 110 29.25 -4.18 -13.07
CA ALA A 110 30.38 -4.98 -13.52
C ALA A 110 31.73 -4.33 -13.16
N ALA A 111 31.84 -3.00 -13.19
CA ALA A 111 33.06 -2.29 -12.83
C ALA A 111 33.36 -2.34 -11.33
N HIS A 112 32.34 -2.17 -10.48
CA HIS A 112 32.52 -2.12 -9.03
C HIS A 112 32.59 -3.49 -8.36
N PHE A 113 31.97 -4.52 -8.95
CA PHE A 113 31.88 -5.87 -8.40
C PHE A 113 32.61 -6.91 -9.26
N ALA A 114 33.56 -6.49 -10.11
CA ALA A 114 34.26 -7.36 -11.06
C ALA A 114 34.89 -8.61 -10.42
N ALA A 115 35.42 -8.48 -9.20
CA ALA A 115 36.09 -9.56 -8.48
C ALA A 115 35.12 -10.67 -8.02
N ASP A 116 33.85 -10.30 -7.81
CA ASP A 116 32.82 -11.17 -7.27
C ASP A 116 31.95 -11.78 -8.40
N LEU A 117 32.21 -11.43 -9.67
CA LEU A 117 31.40 -11.88 -10.79
C LEU A 117 31.99 -13.10 -11.52
N PRO A 118 31.16 -14.07 -11.92
CA PRO A 118 31.58 -15.19 -12.75
C PRO A 118 32.15 -14.71 -14.08
N ARG A 119 33.13 -15.45 -14.62
CA ARG A 119 33.65 -15.20 -15.97
C ARG A 119 32.58 -15.51 -17.01
N GLY A 120 32.09 -14.50 -17.74
CA GLY A 120 31.15 -14.67 -18.85
C GLY A 120 30.22 -13.46 -19.03
N THR A 121 29.41 -13.51 -20.09
CA THR A 121 28.40 -12.48 -20.36
C THR A 121 27.10 -12.82 -19.62
N LEU A 122 26.89 -12.19 -18.46
CA LEU A 122 25.67 -12.33 -17.67
C LEU A 122 24.64 -11.25 -18.01
N LYS A 123 23.36 -11.55 -17.88
CA LYS A 123 22.28 -10.56 -17.85
C LYS A 123 22.32 -9.80 -16.53
N LYS A 124 21.74 -8.58 -16.50
CA LYS A 124 21.72 -7.76 -15.26
C LYS A 124 21.03 -8.49 -14.10
N SER A 125 19.96 -9.24 -14.37
CA SER A 125 19.28 -10.05 -13.34
C SER A 125 20.21 -11.11 -12.75
N GLU A 126 20.95 -11.84 -13.59
CA GLU A 126 21.90 -12.88 -13.15
C GLU A 126 23.07 -12.29 -12.35
N VAL A 127 23.55 -11.10 -12.74
CA VAL A 127 24.54 -10.33 -11.97
C VAL A 127 23.99 -9.97 -10.60
N LEU A 128 22.75 -9.48 -10.52
CA LEU A 128 22.14 -9.08 -9.26
C LEU A 128 21.90 -10.29 -8.35
N ASP A 129 21.40 -11.40 -8.89
CA ASP A 129 21.15 -12.62 -8.12
C ASP A 129 22.43 -13.17 -7.51
N HIS A 130 23.54 -13.19 -8.27
CA HIS A 130 24.82 -13.67 -7.78
C HIS A 130 25.40 -12.77 -6.68
N LEU A 131 25.36 -11.46 -6.88
CA LEU A 131 25.94 -10.51 -5.94
C LEU A 131 25.09 -10.38 -4.67
N ARG A 132 23.76 -10.57 -4.74
CA ARG A 132 22.86 -10.51 -3.58
C ARG A 132 23.26 -11.50 -2.48
N GLU A 133 23.74 -12.69 -2.85
CA GLU A 133 24.17 -13.71 -1.87
C GLU A 133 25.47 -13.33 -1.15
N LEU A 134 26.33 -12.55 -1.80
CA LEU A 134 27.64 -12.14 -1.28
C LEU A 134 27.58 -10.85 -0.44
N HIS A 135 26.55 -10.04 -0.68
CA HIS A 135 26.46 -8.66 -0.22
C HIS A 135 25.14 -8.40 0.50
N SER A 136 25.06 -8.79 1.78
CA SER A 136 23.82 -8.74 2.58
C SER A 136 23.68 -7.49 3.47
N GLU A 137 24.80 -6.88 3.89
CA GLU A 137 24.77 -5.72 4.78
C GLU A 137 24.44 -4.42 4.02
N PRO A 138 23.41 -3.65 4.43
CA PRO A 138 23.13 -2.36 3.82
C PRO A 138 24.25 -1.34 4.03
N ARG A 139 24.59 -0.58 2.99
CA ARG A 139 25.66 0.45 3.02
C ARG A 139 25.29 1.67 2.19
N SER A 140 25.98 2.79 2.40
CA SER A 140 25.77 3.98 1.57
C SER A 140 26.25 3.75 0.12
N LEU A 141 25.76 4.55 -0.83
CA LEU A 141 26.24 4.47 -2.23
C LEU A 141 27.76 4.69 -2.32
N ALA A 142 28.30 5.58 -1.49
CA ALA A 142 29.74 5.87 -1.45
C ALA A 142 30.55 4.66 -0.95
N ASP A 143 30.01 3.91 0.01
CA ASP A 143 30.68 2.71 0.53
C ASP A 143 30.56 1.53 -0.45
N TRP A 144 29.43 1.42 -1.15
CA TRP A 144 29.25 0.41 -2.20
C TRP A 144 30.12 0.66 -3.42
N CYS A 145 30.24 1.92 -3.84
CA CYS A 145 30.87 2.32 -5.10
C CYS A 145 31.76 3.56 -4.89
N PRO A 146 32.92 3.42 -4.21
CA PRO A 146 33.74 4.57 -3.81
C PRO A 146 34.32 5.36 -4.97
N ASN A 147 34.45 4.74 -6.15
CA ASN A 147 34.97 5.38 -7.37
C ASN A 147 33.86 5.97 -8.26
N LEU A 148 32.59 5.89 -7.84
CA LEU A 148 31.47 6.44 -8.60
C LEU A 148 31.28 7.92 -8.21
N ASP A 149 31.56 8.83 -9.14
CA ASP A 149 31.28 10.26 -8.98
C ASP A 149 29.78 10.55 -9.15
N GLU A 150 28.99 10.10 -8.18
CA GLU A 150 27.55 10.28 -8.14
C GLU A 150 27.09 10.58 -6.71
N ARG A 151 26.17 11.54 -6.59
CA ARG A 151 25.50 11.81 -5.32
C ARG A 151 24.10 11.20 -5.34
N LEU A 152 23.76 10.54 -4.24
CA LEU A 152 22.40 10.07 -4.01
C LEU A 152 21.65 11.06 -3.13
N LEU A 153 20.38 11.32 -3.46
CA LEU A 153 19.42 11.96 -2.57
C LEU A 153 18.31 10.96 -2.27
N SER A 154 18.03 10.74 -0.99
CA SER A 154 16.98 9.83 -0.55
C SER A 154 15.92 10.58 0.23
N LEU A 155 14.66 10.33 -0.10
CA LEU A 155 13.50 11.00 0.48
C LEU A 155 13.18 10.43 1.87
N ALA A 156 13.72 11.04 2.92
CA ALA A 156 13.51 10.61 4.30
C ALA A 156 12.11 11.01 4.84
N ILE A 157 11.55 12.12 4.37
CA ILE A 157 10.23 12.62 4.80
C ILE A 157 9.05 11.90 4.12
N GLY A 158 9.32 10.88 3.30
CA GLY A 158 8.33 10.14 2.51
C GLY A 158 7.11 9.65 3.32
N PRO A 159 7.30 8.96 4.47
CA PRO A 159 6.18 8.49 5.29
C PRO A 159 5.24 9.61 5.76
N LEU A 160 5.78 10.77 6.13
CA LEU A 160 4.99 11.93 6.53
C LEU A 160 4.20 12.49 5.33
N CYS A 161 4.83 12.62 4.17
CA CYS A 161 4.13 13.05 2.95
C CYS A 161 3.01 12.08 2.55
N ASP A 162 3.24 10.77 2.68
CA ASP A 162 2.23 9.75 2.44
C ASP A 162 1.07 9.85 3.45
N ARG A 163 1.36 10.15 4.72
CA ARG A 163 0.31 10.40 5.71
C ARG A 163 -0.54 11.61 5.35
N LEU A 164 0.07 12.74 4.98
CA LEU A 164 -0.67 13.94 4.58
C LEU A 164 -1.52 13.67 3.33
N ARG A 165 -1.00 12.89 2.38
CA ARG A 165 -1.74 12.43 1.20
C ARG A 165 -2.94 11.57 1.57
N LEU A 166 -2.77 10.63 2.50
CA LEU A 166 -3.85 9.80 3.03
C LEU A 166 -4.94 10.67 3.67
N MET A 167 -4.54 11.63 4.51
CA MET A 167 -5.48 12.55 5.17
C MET A 167 -6.25 13.41 4.17
N PHE A 168 -5.59 13.82 3.08
CA PHE A 168 -6.21 14.67 2.05
C PHE A 168 -7.22 13.90 1.18
N PHE A 169 -6.82 12.73 0.66
CA PHE A 169 -7.66 11.95 -0.27
C PHE A 169 -8.56 10.91 0.43
N GLY A 170 -8.35 10.63 1.71
CA GLY A 170 -8.98 9.50 2.41
C GLY A 170 -8.46 8.11 1.96
N ASN A 171 -7.51 8.08 1.02
CA ASN A 171 -6.92 6.87 0.49
C ASN A 171 -5.53 7.16 -0.13
N LEU A 172 -4.76 6.10 -0.41
CA LEU A 172 -3.44 6.22 -1.02
C LEU A 172 -3.39 5.70 -2.47
N ALA A 173 -4.54 5.42 -3.07
CA ALA A 173 -4.63 5.12 -4.51
C ALA A 173 -4.54 6.40 -5.35
N GLN A 174 -5.05 7.51 -4.82
CA GLN A 174 -4.93 8.83 -5.42
C GLN A 174 -3.61 9.50 -5.05
N ASP A 175 -3.08 10.30 -5.96
CA ASP A 175 -1.85 11.06 -5.77
C ASP A 175 -2.04 12.55 -6.12
N TRP A 176 -0.98 13.34 -5.89
CA TRP A 176 -1.01 14.78 -6.11
C TRP A 176 -1.22 15.17 -7.59
N SER A 177 -1.12 14.23 -8.54
CA SER A 177 -1.40 14.48 -9.95
C SER A 177 -2.91 14.65 -10.24
N GLU A 178 -3.79 14.19 -9.35
CA GLU A 178 -5.25 14.37 -9.48
C GLU A 178 -5.66 15.84 -9.63
N PHE A 179 -4.96 16.75 -8.94
CA PHE A 179 -5.18 18.19 -9.10
C PHE A 179 -4.94 18.65 -10.54
N VAL A 180 -3.90 18.12 -11.17
CA VAL A 180 -3.51 18.47 -12.55
C VAL A 180 -4.56 17.96 -13.52
N LEU A 181 -5.04 16.73 -13.32
CA LEU A 181 -6.06 16.12 -14.16
C LEU A 181 -7.41 16.84 -14.02
N ALA A 182 -7.73 17.32 -12.82
CA ALA A 182 -8.89 18.16 -12.56
C ALA A 182 -8.77 19.55 -13.21
N ASP A 183 -7.63 20.23 -13.03
CA ASP A 183 -7.37 21.57 -13.57
C ASP A 183 -7.34 21.57 -15.11
N LEU A 184 -6.84 20.49 -15.72
CA LEU A 184 -6.89 20.28 -17.18
C LEU A 184 -8.30 19.93 -17.69
N GLY A 185 -9.28 19.79 -16.79
CA GLY A 185 -10.66 19.44 -17.12
C GLY A 185 -10.86 18.01 -17.62
N ILE A 186 -9.83 17.16 -17.46
CA ILE A 186 -9.86 15.73 -17.81
C ILE A 186 -10.75 14.99 -16.81
N PHE A 187 -10.62 15.31 -15.52
CA PHE A 187 -11.57 14.89 -14.49
C PHE A 187 -12.46 16.05 -14.06
N ARG A 188 -13.76 15.81 -14.06
CA ARG A 188 -14.77 16.76 -13.56
C ARG A 188 -15.47 16.10 -12.39
N TYR A 189 -15.17 16.59 -11.20
CA TYR A 189 -15.81 16.12 -9.98
C TYR A 189 -17.06 16.95 -9.68
N GLU A 190 -18.08 16.29 -9.15
CA GLU A 190 -19.28 16.94 -8.63
C GLU A 190 -18.90 17.86 -7.46
N GLN A 191 -19.41 19.08 -7.45
CA GLN A 191 -19.13 20.05 -6.40
C GLN A 191 -20.05 19.80 -5.20
N VAL A 192 -19.61 18.93 -4.28
CA VAL A 192 -20.34 18.63 -3.05
C VAL A 192 -19.87 19.56 -1.93
N PRO A 193 -20.77 20.19 -1.15
CA PRO A 193 -20.39 21.00 0.00
C PRO A 193 -19.65 20.14 1.05
N ILE A 194 -18.41 20.52 1.36
CA ILE A 194 -17.63 19.88 2.42
C ILE A 194 -18.12 20.43 3.76
N THR A 195 -18.66 19.55 4.60
CA THR A 195 -19.03 19.90 5.99
C THR A 195 -17.97 19.38 6.96
N PRO A 196 -17.90 19.88 8.21
CA PRO A 196 -17.02 19.30 9.24
C PRO A 196 -17.27 17.81 9.50
N GLY A 197 -18.46 17.29 9.18
CA GLY A 197 -18.80 15.87 9.26
C GLY A 197 -18.38 15.05 8.03
N SER A 198 -17.94 15.69 6.94
CA SER A 198 -17.54 15.05 5.68
C SER A 198 -16.08 14.55 5.69
N ARG A 199 -15.49 14.33 6.87
CA ARG A 199 -14.08 13.93 7.02
C ARG A 199 -13.91 12.43 6.77
N GLY A 200 -12.86 12.06 6.03
CA GLY A 200 -12.48 10.65 5.82
C GLY A 200 -11.99 9.94 7.08
N PHE A 201 -11.30 10.68 7.96
CA PHE A 201 -10.79 10.19 9.25
C PHE A 201 -11.29 11.08 10.38
N ARG A 202 -11.65 10.46 11.51
CA ARG A 202 -12.17 11.18 12.68
C ARG A 202 -11.12 11.29 13.78
N HIS A 203 -10.26 10.28 13.90
CA HIS A 203 -9.22 10.21 14.90
C HIS A 203 -7.87 9.96 14.24
N ARG A 204 -6.79 10.46 14.88
CA ARG A 204 -5.42 10.20 14.46
C ARG A 204 -5.15 8.70 14.35
N GLN A 205 -5.67 7.93 15.30
CA GLN A 205 -5.56 6.48 15.34
C GLN A 205 -6.12 5.82 14.07
N ASP A 206 -7.19 6.35 13.46
CA ASP A 206 -7.74 5.78 12.22
C ASP A 206 -6.72 5.87 11.06
N VAL A 207 -5.91 6.94 11.04
CA VAL A 207 -4.84 7.15 10.05
C VAL A 207 -3.68 6.19 10.32
N ASP A 208 -3.32 6.03 11.59
CA ASP A 208 -2.26 5.10 12.02
C ASP A 208 -2.63 3.65 11.68
N ASP A 209 -3.86 3.25 12.01
CA ASP A 209 -4.43 1.94 11.70
C ASP A 209 -4.44 1.66 10.19
N TYR A 210 -4.83 2.65 9.38
CA TYR A 210 -4.80 2.54 7.92
C TYR A 210 -3.39 2.23 7.42
N LEU A 211 -2.41 3.03 7.88
CA LEU A 211 -1.01 2.89 7.45
C LEU A 211 -0.42 1.56 7.93
N HIS A 212 -0.77 1.13 9.13
CA HIS A 212 -0.36 -0.15 9.68
C HIS A 212 -0.88 -1.34 8.85
N LEU A 213 -2.18 -1.37 8.55
CA LEU A 213 -2.78 -2.40 7.67
C LEU A 213 -2.17 -2.38 6.27
N ARG A 214 -1.88 -1.18 5.74
CA ARG A 214 -1.19 -1.03 4.45
C ARG A 214 0.20 -1.64 4.50
N ALA A 215 1.00 -1.33 5.52
CA ALA A 215 2.34 -1.86 5.68
C ALA A 215 2.34 -3.39 5.75
N CYS A 216 1.41 -3.98 6.51
CA CYS A 216 1.25 -5.44 6.58
C CYS A 216 0.89 -6.05 5.22
N ARG A 217 -0.02 -5.41 4.47
CA ARG A 217 -0.38 -5.83 3.12
C ARG A 217 0.81 -5.74 2.16
N GLU A 218 1.56 -4.63 2.18
CA GLU A 218 2.73 -4.44 1.32
C GLU A 218 3.83 -5.46 1.64
N ALA A 219 4.08 -5.72 2.94
CA ALA A 219 5.00 -6.77 3.38
C ALA A 219 4.60 -8.15 2.84
N PHE A 220 3.31 -8.48 2.90
CA PHE A 220 2.78 -9.70 2.29
C PHE A 220 2.99 -9.75 0.76
N GLU A 221 2.73 -8.63 0.06
CA GLU A 221 2.88 -8.55 -1.40
C GLU A 221 4.32 -8.70 -1.88
N VAL A 222 5.30 -8.28 -1.07
CA VAL A 222 6.73 -8.50 -1.36
C VAL A 222 7.25 -9.88 -0.91
N GLY A 223 6.36 -10.75 -0.43
CA GLY A 223 6.65 -12.16 -0.17
C GLY A 223 6.93 -12.53 1.29
N MET A 224 6.66 -11.64 2.25
CA MET A 224 6.78 -11.97 3.67
C MET A 224 5.86 -13.16 4.03
N PRO A 225 6.34 -14.15 4.79
CA PRO A 225 5.52 -15.27 5.24
C PRO A 225 4.27 -14.82 6.01
N VAL A 226 3.14 -15.48 5.77
CA VAL A 226 1.86 -15.11 6.40
C VAL A 226 1.95 -15.08 7.93
N THR A 227 2.71 -15.99 8.54
CA THR A 227 2.93 -16.02 9.99
C THR A 227 3.60 -14.76 10.52
N GLU A 228 4.58 -14.21 9.80
CA GLU A 228 5.26 -12.97 10.17
C GLU A 228 4.36 -11.75 9.94
N VAL A 229 3.56 -11.75 8.87
CA VAL A 229 2.56 -10.70 8.63
C VAL A 229 1.53 -10.66 9.76
N LEU A 230 1.07 -11.82 10.24
CA LEU A 230 0.16 -11.91 11.39
C LEU A 230 0.81 -11.46 12.70
N GLN A 231 2.10 -11.73 12.90
CA GLN A 231 2.85 -11.21 14.05
C GLN A 231 2.94 -9.68 14.01
N HIS A 232 3.18 -9.10 12.83
CA HIS A 232 3.15 -7.64 12.67
C HIS A 232 1.76 -7.06 12.89
N LEU A 233 0.70 -7.73 12.43
CA LEU A 233 -0.68 -7.32 12.69
C LEU A 233 -1.04 -7.39 14.18
N GLY A 234 -0.51 -8.35 14.93
CA GLY A 234 -0.78 -8.49 16.36
C GLY A 234 -2.27 -8.74 16.66
N ASP A 235 -2.79 -8.11 17.71
CA ASP A 235 -4.19 -8.16 18.15
C ASP A 235 -5.04 -7.01 17.57
N PHE A 236 -4.71 -6.57 16.36
CA PHE A 236 -5.32 -5.41 15.70
C PHE A 236 -6.86 -5.43 15.74
N SER A 237 -7.42 -4.34 16.24
CA SER A 237 -8.85 -4.06 16.19
C SER A 237 -9.08 -2.56 15.99
N SER A 238 -10.19 -2.21 15.33
CA SER A 238 -10.55 -0.82 15.07
C SER A 238 -12.06 -0.67 15.08
N ASP A 239 -12.55 0.39 15.73
CA ASP A 239 -13.97 0.74 15.79
C ASP A 239 -14.44 1.42 14.49
N SER A 240 -13.51 1.87 13.65
CA SER A 240 -13.83 2.48 12.36
C SER A 240 -14.30 1.43 11.36
N PRO A 241 -15.55 1.50 10.84
CA PRO A 241 -16.08 0.48 9.93
C PRO A 241 -15.24 0.32 8.66
N HIS A 242 -14.70 1.42 8.12
CA HIS A 242 -13.88 1.40 6.93
C HIS A 242 -12.52 0.71 7.15
N ILE A 243 -11.89 0.98 8.29
CA ILE A 243 -10.63 0.34 8.68
C ILE A 243 -10.86 -1.14 9.01
N GLY A 244 -11.94 -1.44 9.74
CA GLY A 244 -12.38 -2.81 10.00
C GLY A 244 -12.54 -3.61 8.71
N GLU A 245 -13.22 -3.06 7.69
CA GLU A 245 -13.38 -3.73 6.39
C GLU A 245 -12.02 -4.02 5.71
N ARG A 246 -11.07 -3.08 5.77
CA ARG A 246 -9.71 -3.29 5.24
C ARG A 246 -9.00 -4.44 5.95
N HIS A 247 -9.10 -4.49 7.29
CA HIS A 247 -8.55 -5.59 8.06
C HIS A 247 -9.18 -6.93 7.67
N GLN A 248 -10.52 -7.00 7.59
CA GLN A 248 -11.22 -8.22 7.18
C GLN A 248 -10.78 -8.71 5.79
N ARG A 249 -10.59 -7.78 4.85
CA ARG A 249 -10.10 -8.08 3.49
C ARG A 249 -8.66 -8.61 3.49
N LEU A 250 -7.77 -8.04 4.32
CA LEU A 250 -6.40 -8.53 4.46
C LEU A 250 -6.39 -9.96 4.99
N LEU A 251 -7.12 -10.24 6.08
CA LEU A 251 -7.23 -11.61 6.61
C LEU A 251 -7.75 -12.61 5.57
N LEU A 252 -8.75 -12.20 4.76
CA LEU A 252 -9.26 -13.03 3.68
C LEU A 252 -8.18 -13.34 2.62
N GLN A 253 -7.37 -12.36 2.25
CA GLN A 253 -6.28 -12.54 1.29
C GLN A 253 -5.19 -13.49 1.83
N LEU A 254 -4.82 -13.34 3.11
CA LEU A 254 -3.86 -14.21 3.78
C LEU A 254 -4.38 -15.66 3.87
N ALA A 255 -5.64 -15.85 4.27
CA ALA A 255 -6.27 -17.18 4.31
C ALA A 255 -6.31 -17.85 2.92
N GLN A 256 -6.65 -17.10 1.87
CA GLN A 256 -6.63 -17.59 0.49
C GLN A 256 -5.22 -17.96 0.01
N HIS A 257 -4.19 -17.28 0.50
CA HIS A 257 -2.81 -17.63 0.20
C HIS A 257 -2.44 -18.96 0.85
N LEU A 258 -2.69 -19.13 2.15
CA LEU A 258 -2.46 -20.38 2.86
C LEU A 258 -3.21 -21.56 2.23
N GLU A 259 -4.48 -21.35 1.84
CA GLU A 259 -5.27 -22.39 1.19
C GLU A 259 -4.68 -22.84 -0.16
N ARG A 260 -4.09 -21.89 -0.93
CA ARG A 260 -3.40 -22.17 -2.18
C ARG A 260 -2.07 -22.87 -1.96
N ALA A 261 -1.38 -22.57 -0.86
CA ALA A 261 -0.15 -23.24 -0.44
C ALA A 261 -0.41 -24.65 0.12
N GLY A 262 -1.66 -24.99 0.46
CA GLY A 262 -2.03 -26.29 1.01
C GLY A 262 -2.05 -26.34 2.55
N GLU A 263 -1.79 -25.23 3.22
CA GLU A 263 -1.81 -25.06 4.67
C GLU A 263 -3.26 -24.91 5.18
N LEU A 264 -4.03 -26.00 5.11
CA LEU A 264 -5.49 -25.96 5.26
C LEU A 264 -5.96 -25.62 6.67
N ASP A 265 -5.33 -26.17 7.72
CA ASP A 265 -5.70 -25.86 9.10
C ASP A 265 -5.47 -24.38 9.42
N SER A 266 -4.32 -23.84 9.02
CA SER A 266 -3.98 -22.42 9.18
C SER A 266 -4.90 -21.51 8.37
N ALA A 267 -5.23 -21.90 7.13
CA ALA A 267 -6.20 -21.18 6.31
C ALA A 267 -7.59 -21.16 6.95
N LEU A 268 -8.05 -22.30 7.48
CA LEU A 268 -9.35 -22.42 8.16
C LEU A 268 -9.42 -21.54 9.42
N ALA A 269 -8.35 -21.50 10.23
CA ALA A 269 -8.26 -20.62 11.39
C ALA A 269 -8.47 -19.16 10.98
N LEU A 270 -7.72 -18.65 10.00
CA LEU A 270 -7.88 -17.27 9.53
C LEU A 270 -9.24 -17.00 8.92
N TYR A 271 -9.81 -17.96 8.16
CA TYR A 271 -11.15 -17.78 7.63
C TYR A 271 -12.20 -17.65 8.74
N ARG A 272 -12.06 -18.36 9.88
CA ARG A 272 -12.96 -18.22 11.03
C ARG A 272 -12.84 -16.84 11.70
N ASP A 273 -11.66 -16.24 11.67
CA ASP A 273 -11.41 -14.93 12.28
C ASP A 273 -11.93 -13.76 11.43
N THR A 274 -12.10 -13.95 10.11
CA THR A 274 -12.60 -12.91 9.21
C THR A 274 -14.09 -13.03 8.88
N ARG A 275 -14.78 -11.89 8.93
CA ARG A 275 -16.17 -11.69 8.51
C ARG A 275 -16.30 -11.23 7.06
N ALA A 276 -15.20 -11.16 6.30
CA ALA A 276 -15.25 -10.74 4.91
C ALA A 276 -16.18 -11.64 4.07
N VAL A 277 -16.94 -11.01 3.16
CA VAL A 277 -17.81 -11.73 2.22
C VAL A 277 -16.97 -12.73 1.43
N GLY A 278 -17.49 -13.96 1.33
CA GLY A 278 -16.78 -15.09 0.71
C GLY A 278 -15.99 -15.97 1.69
N SER A 279 -15.67 -15.49 2.91
CA SER A 279 -14.95 -16.29 3.91
C SER A 279 -15.70 -17.59 4.24
N ARG A 280 -16.98 -17.53 4.63
CA ARG A 280 -17.78 -18.69 5.01
C ARG A 280 -17.86 -19.75 3.91
N GLN A 281 -17.95 -19.32 2.65
CA GLN A 281 -17.91 -20.22 1.49
C GLN A 281 -16.57 -20.95 1.38
N ARG A 282 -15.44 -20.26 1.62
CA ARG A 282 -14.11 -20.88 1.63
C ARG A 282 -13.94 -21.82 2.83
N GLN A 283 -14.42 -21.46 4.02
CA GLN A 283 -14.43 -22.34 5.19
C GLN A 283 -15.08 -23.68 4.88
N ILE A 284 -16.29 -23.67 4.30
CA ILE A 284 -17.00 -24.92 3.92
C ILE A 284 -16.14 -25.78 2.98
N ARG A 285 -15.49 -25.16 1.98
CA ARG A 285 -14.61 -25.89 1.04
C ARG A 285 -13.35 -26.44 1.71
N VAL A 286 -12.75 -25.69 2.63
CA VAL A 286 -11.55 -26.13 3.36
C VAL A 286 -11.89 -27.28 4.30
N LEU A 287 -13.01 -27.19 5.04
CA LEU A 287 -13.53 -28.27 5.89
C LEU A 287 -13.78 -29.56 5.08
N GLU A 288 -14.35 -29.45 3.88
CA GLU A 288 -14.54 -30.60 2.96
C GLU A 288 -13.21 -31.25 2.54
N ARG A 289 -12.15 -30.44 2.34
CA ARG A 289 -10.80 -30.91 1.99
C ARG A 289 -10.10 -31.56 3.18
N LEU A 290 -10.37 -31.07 4.39
CA LEU A 290 -9.92 -31.64 5.66
C LEU A 290 -10.75 -32.86 6.11
N SER A 291 -11.75 -33.27 5.31
CA SER A 291 -12.68 -34.36 5.64
C SER A 291 -13.51 -34.12 6.91
N GLN A 292 -13.68 -32.86 7.32
CA GLN A 292 -14.51 -32.43 8.45
C GLN A 292 -15.95 -32.17 7.97
N ASP A 293 -16.57 -33.18 7.35
CA ASP A 293 -17.84 -33.05 6.62
C ASP A 293 -19.02 -32.63 7.52
N ALA A 294 -19.04 -33.08 8.77
CA ALA A 294 -20.09 -32.72 9.73
C ALA A 294 -20.07 -31.23 10.08
N GLU A 295 -18.87 -30.67 10.29
CA GLU A 295 -18.70 -29.25 10.56
C GLU A 295 -19.00 -28.40 9.32
N ALA A 296 -18.54 -28.85 8.14
CA ALA A 296 -18.85 -28.20 6.87
C ALA A 296 -20.36 -28.12 6.64
N LEU A 297 -21.11 -29.18 6.99
CA LEU A 297 -22.56 -29.21 6.84
C LEU A 297 -23.23 -28.22 7.80
N ALA A 298 -22.82 -28.22 9.07
CA ALA A 298 -23.34 -27.29 10.06
C ALA A 298 -23.15 -25.83 9.63
N LEU A 299 -21.95 -25.49 9.13
CA LEU A 299 -21.67 -24.15 8.60
C LEU A 299 -22.50 -23.82 7.35
N ALA A 300 -22.68 -24.78 6.43
CA ALA A 300 -23.53 -24.57 5.25
C ALA A 300 -24.98 -24.28 5.64
N GLU A 301 -25.52 -25.00 6.63
CA GLU A 301 -26.88 -24.76 7.14
C GLU A 301 -27.02 -23.39 7.82
N GLN A 302 -26.00 -22.94 8.58
CA GLN A 302 -25.95 -21.59 9.14
C GLN A 302 -25.94 -20.50 8.05
N VAL A 303 -25.15 -20.69 7.00
CA VAL A 303 -25.08 -19.75 5.87
C VAL A 303 -26.42 -19.67 5.13
N ILE A 304 -27.12 -20.79 4.94
CA ILE A 304 -28.45 -20.82 4.31
C ILE A 304 -29.48 -20.07 5.15
N ALA A 305 -29.40 -20.17 6.48
CA ALA A 305 -30.32 -19.47 7.38
C ALA A 305 -30.12 -17.95 7.39
N ALA A 306 -28.88 -17.48 7.21
CA ALA A 306 -28.53 -16.06 7.21
C ALA A 306 -27.43 -15.73 6.17
N PRO A 307 -27.78 -15.72 4.87
CA PRO A 307 -26.83 -15.43 3.81
C PRO A 307 -26.55 -13.93 3.72
N HIS A 308 -25.32 -13.56 3.37
CA HIS A 308 -24.98 -12.16 3.06
C HIS A 308 -25.55 -11.73 1.70
N ASN A 309 -25.63 -12.66 0.74
CA ASN A 309 -26.18 -12.43 -0.59
C ASN A 309 -26.70 -13.74 -1.23
N ALA A 310 -27.40 -13.61 -2.36
CA ALA A 310 -28.00 -14.74 -3.06
C ALA A 310 -26.97 -15.75 -3.60
N GLU A 311 -25.78 -15.29 -3.99
CA GLU A 311 -24.70 -16.15 -4.48
C GLU A 311 -24.19 -17.08 -3.37
N GLU A 312 -23.94 -16.53 -2.18
CA GLU A 312 -23.50 -17.28 -1.00
C GLU A 312 -24.53 -18.35 -0.61
N ALA A 313 -25.82 -18.00 -0.61
CA ALA A 313 -26.91 -18.94 -0.36
C ALA A 313 -26.92 -20.10 -1.37
N GLN A 314 -26.81 -19.80 -2.67
CA GLN A 314 -26.82 -20.80 -3.72
C GLN A 314 -25.62 -21.77 -3.60
N LEU A 315 -24.44 -21.25 -3.27
CA LEU A 315 -23.24 -22.06 -3.09
C LEU A 315 -23.33 -22.94 -1.83
N ALA A 316 -23.86 -22.41 -0.73
CA ALA A 316 -24.10 -23.17 0.49
C ALA A 316 -25.12 -24.30 0.28
N GLU A 317 -26.18 -24.07 -0.49
CA GLU A 317 -27.16 -25.10 -0.85
C GLU A 317 -26.57 -26.27 -1.65
N ARG A 318 -25.69 -25.96 -2.61
CA ARG A 318 -24.94 -26.97 -3.37
C ARG A 318 -24.00 -27.76 -2.45
N ALA A 319 -23.34 -27.09 -1.51
CA ALA A 319 -22.48 -27.74 -0.53
C ALA A 319 -23.29 -28.66 0.40
N ARG A 320 -24.39 -28.16 0.99
CA ARG A 320 -25.31 -28.93 1.84
C ARG A 320 -25.75 -30.23 1.18
N THR A 321 -26.16 -30.16 -0.09
CA THR A 321 -26.60 -31.35 -0.85
C THR A 321 -25.50 -32.40 -0.97
N ARG A 322 -24.27 -31.97 -1.32
CA ARG A 322 -23.11 -32.85 -1.45
C ARG A 322 -22.68 -33.45 -0.11
N LEU A 323 -22.65 -32.63 0.95
CA LEU A 323 -22.23 -33.02 2.31
C LEU A 323 -23.20 -34.02 2.95
N ARG A 324 -24.51 -33.81 2.81
CA ARG A 324 -25.52 -34.77 3.29
C ARG A 324 -25.36 -36.13 2.60
N LYS A 325 -25.05 -36.15 1.30
CA LYS A 325 -24.73 -37.38 0.59
C LYS A 325 -23.47 -38.07 1.12
N ARG A 326 -22.38 -37.31 1.39
CA ARG A 326 -21.13 -37.85 1.96
C ARG A 326 -21.35 -38.45 3.36
N LEU A 327 -22.23 -37.84 4.16
CA LEU A 327 -22.55 -38.27 5.53
C LEU A 327 -23.66 -39.35 5.61
N GLY A 328 -24.22 -39.79 4.48
CA GLY A 328 -25.32 -40.77 4.48
C GLY A 328 -26.65 -40.23 5.03
N LEU A 329 -26.83 -38.91 5.07
CA LEU A 329 -28.05 -38.25 5.55
C LEU A 329 -29.11 -38.16 4.44
N PRO A 330 -30.42 -38.10 4.79
CA PRO A 330 -31.49 -37.92 3.82
C PRO A 330 -31.31 -36.67 2.98
N ALA A 331 -31.74 -36.69 1.71
CA ALA A 331 -31.68 -35.51 0.84
C ALA A 331 -32.39 -34.31 1.47
N ALA A 332 -31.81 -33.11 1.32
CA ALA A 332 -32.44 -31.89 1.83
C ALA A 332 -33.77 -31.65 1.10
N THR A 333 -34.83 -31.36 1.86
CA THR A 333 -36.10 -30.90 1.31
C THR A 333 -35.88 -29.56 0.62
N LYS A 334 -36.19 -29.46 -0.68
CA LYS A 334 -36.12 -28.18 -1.41
C LYS A 334 -37.05 -27.18 -0.72
N ALA A 335 -36.55 -25.99 -0.40
CA ALA A 335 -37.41 -24.88 0.00
C ALA A 335 -38.43 -24.61 -1.12
N ALA A 336 -39.67 -24.35 -0.75
CA ALA A 336 -40.74 -24.04 -1.70
C ALA A 336 -40.31 -22.86 -2.58
N LYS A 337 -40.53 -22.95 -3.90
CA LYS A 337 -40.34 -21.82 -4.81
C LYS A 337 -41.15 -20.64 -4.28
N LEU A 338 -40.48 -19.56 -3.90
CA LEU A 338 -41.12 -18.26 -3.77
C LEU A 338 -41.73 -17.94 -5.13
N ILE A 339 -43.06 -17.83 -5.15
CA ILE A 339 -43.79 -17.29 -6.28
C ILE A 339 -43.38 -15.82 -6.32
N GLU A 340 -42.51 -15.46 -7.26
CA GLU A 340 -42.27 -14.05 -7.58
C GLU A 340 -43.58 -13.51 -8.13
N ASP A 341 -44.22 -12.61 -7.37
CA ASP A 341 -45.29 -11.78 -7.89
C ASP A 341 -44.70 -11.01 -9.07
N ARG A 342 -45.14 -11.37 -10.28
CA ARG A 342 -44.89 -10.58 -11.47
C ARG A 342 -45.38 -9.17 -11.20
N LEU A 343 -44.46 -8.23 -11.10
CA LEU A 343 -44.77 -6.82 -11.32
C LEU A 343 -45.18 -6.71 -12.79
N ASP A 344 -46.49 -6.72 -13.03
CA ASP A 344 -47.04 -6.27 -14.31
C ASP A 344 -46.75 -4.76 -14.40
N LEU A 345 -45.85 -4.41 -15.33
CA LEU A 345 -45.39 -3.05 -15.62
C LEU A 345 -46.49 -2.13 -16.14
#